data_AF-A0A0K0DNY0-F1
#
_entry.id   AF-A0A0K0DNY0-F1
#
_cell.length_a   1.000
_cell.length_b   1.000
_cell.length_c   1.000
_cell.angle_alpha   90.00
_cell.angle_beta   90.00
_cell.angle_gamma   90.00
#
_symmetry.space_group_name_H-M   'P 1'
#
loop_
_entity.id
_entity.type
_entity.pdbx_description
1 polymer ?
#
loop_
_entity_poly.entity_id
_entity_poly.type
_entity_poly.pdbx_seq_one_letter_code
_entity_poly.pdbx_strand_id
1 'polypeptide(L)'
;MAGKDWPPWERFNEWVHSICVVTFDLELGQALEVIYPGDAVLSTQEKTNICYLAFPDSNSGTTKDANFHFRIRRGTAEMTPSQATLLERLSPSMSFDPRYLYGFVHFRQQKDPSIHFLPFCLWSSISRTYLACHDIDQWPSPCAGEQLSLPLLGFLLRIRIPCQADLPLDRHSVHERKVFLDALVSLITPLKYYNDYRPFFTIHDSEFKEYSAKGRAPPRVILGVTNPFFIKALDHWPHILKVGDTVESTDGHDRQEKTRRHWDGRTLDTKAGLYTHFKTFLNKDKSVAKKLLKGVQCNILRRHFLELTQSFMIPLERYLSSLMPLKKEMSPFKVRSYLFI
;
A
#
# COMPACT_ATOMS: atom_id res chain seq x y z
N MET A 1 37.83 -21.89 11.17
CA MET A 1 36.77 -20.88 11.02
C MET A 1 35.50 -21.64 10.71
N ALA A 2 34.63 -21.83 11.70
CA ALA A 2 33.39 -22.57 11.51
C ALA A 2 32.50 -21.79 10.54
N GLY A 3 32.14 -22.40 9.41
CA GLY A 3 31.09 -21.88 8.54
C GLY A 3 29.82 -21.80 9.38
N LYS A 4 29.24 -20.60 9.50
CA LYS A 4 27.85 -20.51 9.95
C LYS A 4 27.02 -21.14 8.84
N ASP A 5 26.69 -22.42 8.99
CA ASP A 5 25.64 -23.05 8.20
C ASP A 5 24.35 -22.33 8.55
N TRP A 6 24.01 -21.38 7.70
CA TRP A 6 22.76 -20.63 7.79
C TRP A 6 21.62 -21.61 7.50
N PRO A 7 20.54 -21.65 8.30
CA PRO A 7 19.35 -22.39 7.93
C PRO A 7 18.89 -21.99 6.51
N PRO A 8 18.36 -22.94 5.72
CA PRO A 8 17.97 -22.68 4.34
C PRO A 8 16.99 -21.49 4.29
N TRP A 9 17.17 -20.60 3.31
CA TRP A 9 16.28 -19.46 3.05
C TRP A 9 16.23 -18.35 4.10
N GLU A 10 17.08 -18.34 5.13
CA GLU A 10 17.00 -17.30 6.15
C GLU A 10 17.39 -15.91 5.58
N ARG A 11 18.21 -15.81 4.53
CA ARG A 11 18.52 -14.52 3.87
C ARG A 11 17.39 -14.08 2.96
N PHE A 12 16.75 -15.02 2.27
CA PHE A 12 15.53 -14.78 1.52
C PHE A 12 14.47 -14.11 2.40
N ASN A 13 14.26 -14.63 3.62
CA ASN A 13 13.27 -14.13 4.58
C ASN A 13 13.54 -12.70 5.07
N GLU A 14 14.76 -12.16 4.91
CA GLU A 14 15.06 -10.76 5.20
C GLU A 14 14.49 -9.80 4.15
N TRP A 15 14.32 -10.29 2.91
CA TRP A 15 13.84 -9.50 1.77
C TRP A 15 12.38 -9.76 1.43
N VAL A 16 11.97 -11.02 1.43
CA VAL A 16 10.64 -11.47 0.98
C VAL A 16 10.17 -12.60 1.89
N HIS A 17 8.90 -12.57 2.32
CA HIS A 17 8.32 -13.65 3.13
C HIS A 17 8.06 -14.90 2.28
N SER A 18 7.40 -14.75 1.14
CA SER A 18 7.17 -15.83 0.19
C SER A 18 6.82 -15.29 -1.20
N ILE A 19 7.08 -16.09 -2.23
CA ILE A 19 6.57 -15.91 -3.58
C ILE A 19 5.49 -16.97 -3.83
N CYS A 20 4.31 -16.52 -4.23
CA CYS A 20 3.15 -17.37 -4.44
C CYS A 20 2.77 -17.37 -5.93
N VAL A 21 2.53 -18.54 -6.50
CA VAL A 21 1.95 -18.70 -7.84
C VAL A 21 0.49 -19.10 -7.68
N VAL A 22 -0.40 -18.24 -8.16
CA VAL A 22 -1.85 -18.44 -8.08
C VAL A 22 -2.40 -18.61 -9.49
N THR A 23 -3.20 -19.64 -9.70
CA THR A 23 -3.84 -19.96 -10.98
C THR A 23 -5.36 -19.96 -10.82
N PHE A 24 -6.06 -19.96 -11.96
CA PHE A 24 -7.52 -20.07 -11.98
C PHE A 24 -7.89 -21.44 -12.52
N ASP A 25 -8.41 -22.28 -11.64
CA ASP A 25 -8.98 -23.58 -11.94
C ASP A 25 -10.47 -23.44 -12.26
N LEU A 26 -10.97 -24.17 -13.25
CA LEU A 26 -12.37 -24.07 -13.68
C LEU A 26 -13.36 -24.66 -12.66
N GLU A 27 -12.93 -25.60 -11.84
CA GLU A 27 -13.75 -26.27 -10.83
C GLU A 27 -13.61 -25.61 -9.46
N LEU A 28 -12.39 -25.25 -9.08
CA LEU A 28 -12.07 -24.72 -7.74
C LEU A 28 -12.01 -23.19 -7.68
N GLY A 29 -11.92 -22.50 -8.82
CA GLY A 29 -11.72 -21.05 -8.88
C GLY A 29 -10.26 -20.65 -8.65
N GLN A 30 -10.00 -19.59 -7.89
CA GLN A 30 -8.63 -19.13 -7.60
C GLN A 30 -7.91 -20.13 -6.67
N ALA A 31 -6.84 -20.73 -7.15
CA ALA A 31 -6.08 -21.75 -6.42
C ALA A 31 -4.61 -21.36 -6.27
N LEU A 32 -4.07 -21.54 -5.07
CA LEU A 32 -2.64 -21.38 -4.79
C LEU A 32 -1.93 -22.67 -5.20
N GLU A 33 -1.11 -22.58 -6.24
CA GLU A 33 -0.46 -23.74 -6.84
C GLU A 33 0.92 -23.99 -6.21
N VAL A 34 1.68 -22.91 -5.98
CA VAL A 34 3.04 -23.00 -5.46
C VAL A 34 3.32 -21.88 -4.45
N ILE A 35 4.04 -22.23 -3.39
CA ILE A 35 4.61 -21.30 -2.40
C ILE A 35 6.11 -21.55 -2.35
N TYR A 36 6.89 -20.48 -2.46
CA TYR A 36 8.34 -20.50 -2.28
C TYR A 36 8.77 -19.47 -1.23
N PRO A 37 9.77 -19.79 -0.39
CA PRO A 37 10.38 -21.11 -0.21
C PRO A 37 9.37 -22.10 0.40
N GLY A 38 9.60 -23.41 0.21
CA GLY A 38 8.60 -24.44 0.56
C GLY A 38 8.31 -24.58 2.06
N ASP A 39 9.19 -24.04 2.90
CA ASP A 39 9.09 -23.91 4.35
C ASP A 39 8.40 -22.61 4.80
N ALA A 40 8.00 -21.73 3.86
CA ALA A 40 7.29 -20.51 4.18
C ALA A 40 5.95 -20.81 4.88
N VAL A 41 5.83 -20.32 6.11
CA VAL A 41 4.63 -20.52 6.93
C VAL A 41 3.60 -19.45 6.58
N LEU A 42 2.47 -19.89 6.03
CA LEU A 42 1.27 -19.08 5.81
C LEU A 42 0.06 -19.81 6.41
N SER A 43 -0.74 -19.11 7.20
CA SER A 43 -2.00 -19.64 7.72
C SER A 43 -3.01 -19.90 6.60
N THR A 44 -3.99 -20.76 6.86
CA THR A 44 -5.06 -21.05 5.88
C THR A 44 -5.80 -19.78 5.46
N GLN A 45 -6.05 -18.85 6.39
CA GLN A 45 -6.71 -17.58 6.07
C GLN A 45 -5.83 -16.69 5.19
N GLU A 46 -4.52 -16.62 5.44
CA GLU A 46 -3.59 -15.83 4.61
C GLU A 46 -3.52 -16.40 3.19
N LYS A 47 -3.46 -17.73 3.04
CA LYS A 47 -3.48 -18.39 1.72
C LYS A 47 -4.76 -18.05 0.95
N THR A 48 -5.92 -18.16 1.59
CA THR A 48 -7.21 -17.80 1.00
C THR A 48 -7.25 -16.32 0.59
N ASN A 49 -6.79 -15.42 1.45
CA ASN A 49 -6.75 -13.99 1.14
C ASN A 49 -5.81 -13.70 -0.04
N ILE A 50 -4.64 -14.35 -0.11
CA ILE A 50 -3.72 -14.22 -1.24
C ILE A 50 -4.38 -14.68 -2.55
N CYS A 51 -5.10 -15.80 -2.54
CA CYS A 51 -5.80 -16.28 -3.74
C CYS A 51 -6.81 -15.26 -4.27
N TYR A 52 -7.67 -14.72 -3.41
CA TYR A 52 -8.69 -13.78 -3.82
C TYR A 52 -8.12 -12.42 -4.23
N LEU A 53 -7.06 -11.96 -3.56
CA LEU A 53 -6.41 -10.68 -3.86
C LEU A 53 -5.41 -10.76 -5.01
N ALA A 54 -5.07 -11.95 -5.52
CA ALA A 54 -4.19 -12.11 -6.67
C ALA A 54 -4.85 -11.77 -8.01
N PHE A 55 -6.19 -11.66 -8.05
CA PHE A 55 -6.95 -11.37 -9.27
C PHE A 55 -7.62 -10.00 -9.18
N PRO A 56 -7.67 -9.23 -10.28
CA PRO A 56 -8.45 -8.01 -10.32
C PRO A 56 -9.96 -8.34 -10.25
N ASP A 57 -10.70 -7.64 -9.39
CA ASP A 57 -12.17 -7.81 -9.23
C ASP A 57 -12.99 -7.46 -10.48
N SER A 58 -12.38 -6.85 -11.49
CA SER A 58 -13.06 -6.41 -12.71
C SER A 58 -12.13 -6.54 -13.91
N ASN A 59 -12.49 -7.43 -14.83
CA ASN A 59 -11.88 -7.51 -16.15
C ASN A 59 -12.39 -6.35 -17.02
N SER A 60 -11.85 -5.14 -16.84
CA SER A 60 -11.93 -4.13 -17.89
C SER A 60 -11.13 -4.67 -19.07
N GLY A 61 -11.83 -5.18 -20.09
CA GLY A 61 -11.32 -6.07 -21.15
C GLY A 61 -10.23 -5.53 -22.10
N THR A 62 -9.31 -4.69 -21.62
CA THR A 62 -8.29 -4.02 -22.42
C THR A 62 -6.86 -4.22 -21.90
N THR A 63 -6.66 -4.72 -20.67
CA THR A 63 -5.30 -4.86 -20.11
C THR A 63 -4.93 -6.33 -19.92
N LYS A 64 -4.00 -6.82 -20.76
CA LYS A 64 -3.50 -8.20 -20.68
C LYS A 64 -2.64 -8.44 -19.44
N ASP A 65 -1.85 -7.45 -19.00
CA ASP A 65 -0.97 -7.57 -17.84
C ASP A 65 -1.28 -6.45 -16.82
N ALA A 66 -1.48 -6.80 -15.55
CA ALA A 66 -1.78 -5.85 -14.49
C ALA A 66 -0.87 -6.05 -13.28
N ASN A 67 -0.10 -5.01 -12.95
CA ASN A 67 0.60 -4.93 -11.67
C ASN A 67 -0.28 -4.24 -10.65
N PHE A 68 -0.35 -4.72 -9.42
CA PHE A 68 -0.97 -4.00 -8.30
C PHE A 68 -0.43 -4.56 -7.00
N HIS A 69 -0.79 -3.94 -5.88
CA HIS A 69 -0.38 -4.44 -4.58
C HIS A 69 -1.59 -4.47 -3.63
N PHE A 70 -1.52 -5.36 -2.66
CA PHE A 70 -2.53 -5.49 -1.62
C PHE A 70 -1.86 -5.54 -0.26
N ARG A 71 -2.68 -5.40 0.78
CA ARG A 71 -2.24 -5.50 2.17
C ARG A 71 -3.19 -6.40 2.95
N ILE A 72 -2.66 -7.44 3.57
CA ILE A 72 -3.44 -8.37 4.41
C ILE A 72 -2.94 -8.32 5.84
N ARG A 73 -3.86 -8.49 6.79
CA ARG A 73 -3.52 -8.60 8.21
C ARG A 73 -2.94 -9.99 8.48
N ARG A 74 -1.84 -10.04 9.24
CA ARG A 74 -1.20 -11.28 9.68
C ARG A 74 -1.92 -11.88 10.88
N GLY A 75 -1.88 -13.21 10.97
CA GLY A 75 -2.28 -13.93 12.18
C GLY A 75 -1.29 -13.74 13.34
N THR A 76 -0.01 -13.51 13.03
CA THR A 76 1.07 -13.27 14.00
C THR A 76 1.66 -11.87 13.87
N ALA A 77 2.05 -11.28 15.00
CA ALA A 77 2.74 -9.99 15.05
C ALA A 77 4.26 -10.14 15.24
N GLU A 78 4.80 -11.37 15.14
CA GLU A 78 6.23 -11.61 15.30
C GLU A 78 7.03 -10.94 14.18
N MET A 79 7.99 -10.10 14.60
CA MET A 79 8.97 -9.46 13.74
C MET A 79 10.26 -10.25 13.74
N THR A 80 10.88 -10.40 12.57
CA THR A 80 12.25 -10.92 12.51
C THR A 80 13.23 -9.87 13.06
N PRO A 81 14.38 -10.27 13.61
CA PRO A 81 15.41 -9.32 14.07
C PRO A 81 15.91 -8.36 12.97
N SER A 82 15.97 -8.85 11.73
CA SER A 82 16.33 -8.05 10.55
C SER A 82 15.28 -6.98 10.24
N GLN A 83 14.00 -7.31 10.34
CA GLN A 83 12.90 -6.34 10.18
C GLN A 83 12.93 -5.25 11.26
N ALA A 84 13.22 -5.61 12.51
CA ALA A 84 13.35 -4.65 13.60
C ALA A 84 14.51 -3.67 13.35
N THR A 85 15.67 -4.19 12.94
CA THR A 85 16.87 -3.38 12.62
C THR A 85 16.62 -2.46 11.43
N LEU A 86 15.93 -2.94 10.39
CA LEU A 86 15.54 -2.12 9.24
C LEU A 86 14.61 -0.99 9.69
N LEU A 87 13.59 -1.31 10.49
CA LEU A 87 12.60 -0.35 10.97
C LEU A 87 13.23 0.79 11.78
N GLU A 88 14.24 0.51 12.59
CA GLU A 88 15.00 1.53 13.34
C GLU A 88 15.74 2.51 12.43
N ARG A 89 16.14 2.09 11.23
CA ARG A 89 16.90 2.90 10.26
C ARG A 89 16.02 3.64 9.25
N LEU A 90 14.75 3.25 9.12
CA LEU A 90 13.79 3.87 8.22
C LEU A 90 13.20 5.15 8.82
N SER A 91 12.88 6.13 7.96
CA SER A 91 12.07 7.29 8.36
C SER A 91 10.71 6.85 8.90
N PRO A 92 10.13 7.51 9.93
CA PRO A 92 8.76 7.25 10.38
C PRO A 92 7.72 7.30 9.24
N SER A 93 7.98 8.14 8.24
CA SER A 93 7.19 8.30 7.01
C SER A 93 7.26 7.12 6.03
N MET A 94 8.18 6.18 6.22
CA MET A 94 8.39 5.00 5.38
C MET A 94 8.40 3.70 6.19
N SER A 95 7.94 3.75 7.44
CA SER A 95 7.79 2.55 8.28
C SER A 95 6.70 1.62 7.73
N PHE A 96 6.95 0.31 7.73
CA PHE A 96 5.93 -0.70 7.50
C PHE A 96 5.34 -1.18 8.82
N ASP A 97 4.10 -1.66 8.81
CA ASP A 97 3.46 -2.25 10.00
C ASP A 97 3.68 -3.77 10.01
N PRO A 98 4.38 -4.32 11.02
CA PRO A 98 4.71 -5.75 11.08
C PRO A 98 3.48 -6.66 11.22
N ARG A 99 2.32 -6.09 11.58
CA ARG A 99 1.03 -6.80 11.69
C ARG A 99 0.39 -7.05 10.32
N TYR A 100 0.99 -6.57 9.25
CA TYR A 100 0.47 -6.71 7.90
C TYR A 100 1.52 -7.33 6.96
N LEU A 101 1.06 -8.14 6.01
CA LEU A 101 1.84 -8.54 4.84
C LEU A 101 1.46 -7.64 3.68
N TYR A 102 2.47 -7.22 2.94
CA TYR A 102 2.33 -6.43 1.72
C TYR A 102 2.59 -7.36 0.54
N GLY A 103 1.56 -7.59 -0.28
CA GLY A 103 1.66 -8.44 -1.46
C GLY A 103 1.80 -7.59 -2.71
N PHE A 104 2.78 -7.91 -3.55
CA PHE A 104 2.89 -7.37 -4.90
C PHE A 104 2.43 -8.42 -5.91
N VAL A 105 1.51 -8.04 -6.78
CA VAL A 105 0.87 -8.93 -7.76
C VAL A 105 1.28 -8.51 -9.16
N HIS A 106 1.81 -9.48 -9.91
CA HIS A 106 1.94 -9.41 -11.36
C HIS A 106 0.92 -10.36 -11.98
N PHE A 107 -0.22 -9.82 -12.39
CA PHE A 107 -1.29 -10.58 -13.04
C PHE A 107 -1.09 -10.56 -14.55
N ARG A 108 -1.17 -11.73 -15.20
CA ARG A 108 -1.14 -11.87 -16.65
C ARG A 108 -2.35 -12.67 -17.12
N GLN A 109 -3.14 -12.06 -18.00
CA GLN A 109 -4.26 -12.67 -18.69
C GLN A 109 -3.82 -13.13 -20.08
N GLN A 110 -3.58 -14.42 -20.22
CA GLN A 110 -3.30 -15.04 -21.52
C GLN A 110 -4.58 -15.62 -22.12
N LYS A 111 -4.90 -15.28 -23.37
CA LYS A 111 -6.03 -15.88 -24.11
C LYS A 111 -5.59 -17.23 -24.67
N ASP A 112 -6.39 -18.27 -24.46
CA ASP A 112 -6.07 -19.65 -24.84
C ASP A 112 -6.38 -19.93 -26.33
N PRO A 113 -5.41 -20.41 -27.14
CA PRO A 113 -5.65 -20.92 -28.49
C PRO A 113 -5.63 -22.47 -28.60
N SER A 114 -5.35 -23.23 -27.54
CA SER A 114 -5.46 -24.71 -27.49
C SER A 114 -5.01 -25.22 -26.10
N ILE A 115 -5.96 -25.67 -25.27
CA ILE A 115 -5.73 -26.25 -23.94
C ILE A 115 -4.90 -27.55 -24.06
N HIS A 116 -3.58 -27.46 -24.19
CA HIS A 116 -2.61 -28.55 -24.00
C HIS A 116 -1.22 -28.10 -23.51
N PHE A 117 -0.91 -26.79 -23.50
CA PHE A 117 0.44 -26.27 -23.16
C PHE A 117 0.59 -25.66 -21.75
N LEU A 118 -0.38 -25.87 -20.85
CA LEU A 118 -0.28 -25.43 -19.44
C LEU A 118 0.92 -26.02 -18.69
N PRO A 119 1.29 -27.31 -18.82
CA PRO A 119 2.36 -27.91 -18.03
C PRO A 119 3.73 -27.27 -18.29
N PHE A 120 4.04 -26.94 -19.55
CA PHE A 120 5.34 -26.38 -19.93
C PHE A 120 5.49 -24.92 -19.48
N CYS A 121 4.44 -24.11 -19.62
CA CYS A 121 4.43 -22.72 -19.16
C CYS A 121 4.51 -22.62 -17.63
N LEU A 122 3.80 -23.51 -16.93
CA LEU A 122 3.88 -23.64 -15.47
C LEU A 122 5.27 -24.10 -15.04
N TRP A 123 5.82 -25.14 -15.67
CA TRP A 123 7.17 -25.64 -15.36
C TRP A 123 8.26 -24.58 -15.60
N SER A 124 8.17 -23.82 -16.69
CA SER A 124 9.06 -22.69 -16.97
C SER A 124 8.90 -21.58 -15.92
N SER A 125 7.68 -21.28 -15.48
CA SER A 125 7.43 -20.26 -14.47
C SER A 125 7.94 -20.70 -13.10
N ILE A 126 7.66 -21.94 -12.69
CA ILE A 126 8.16 -22.55 -11.45
C ILE A 126 9.70 -22.58 -11.43
N SER A 127 10.32 -23.00 -12.54
CA SER A 127 11.78 -23.03 -12.66
C SER A 127 12.40 -21.64 -12.55
N ARG A 128 11.80 -20.62 -13.18
CA ARG A 128 12.25 -19.23 -13.05
C ARG A 128 12.03 -18.68 -11.64
N THR A 129 10.91 -18.99 -11.00
CA THR A 129 10.64 -18.60 -9.61
C THR A 129 11.66 -19.22 -8.66
N TYR A 130 11.97 -20.51 -8.83
CA TYR A 130 12.99 -21.18 -8.05
C TYR A 130 14.37 -20.52 -8.19
N LEU A 131 14.79 -20.23 -9.42
CA LEU A 131 16.04 -19.52 -9.68
C LEU A 131 16.05 -18.11 -9.07
N ALA A 132 14.94 -17.38 -9.17
CA ALA A 132 14.81 -16.07 -8.55
C ALA A 132 14.93 -16.15 -7.02
N CYS A 133 14.26 -17.11 -6.38
CA CYS A 133 14.38 -17.33 -4.92
C CYS A 133 15.82 -17.63 -4.52
N HIS A 134 16.52 -18.48 -5.28
CA HIS A 134 17.92 -18.81 -5.02
C HIS A 134 18.84 -17.60 -5.18
N ASP A 135 18.64 -16.76 -6.20
CA ASP A 135 19.39 -15.51 -6.35
C ASP A 135 19.13 -14.55 -5.17
N ILE A 136 17.87 -14.43 -4.73
CA ILE A 136 17.46 -13.58 -3.59
C ILE A 136 18.09 -14.06 -2.28
N ASP A 137 18.18 -15.37 -2.05
CA ASP A 137 18.80 -15.92 -0.84
C ASP A 137 20.31 -15.63 -0.76
N GLN A 138 20.94 -15.28 -1.88
CA GLN A 138 22.34 -14.87 -1.90
C GLN A 138 22.54 -13.37 -1.67
N TRP A 139 21.46 -12.58 -1.61
CA TRP A 139 21.56 -11.15 -1.39
C TRP A 139 22.15 -10.81 -0.03
N PRO A 140 22.87 -9.67 0.10
CA PRO A 140 23.25 -9.15 1.40
C PRO A 140 22.01 -8.71 2.18
N SER A 141 22.12 -8.63 3.51
CA SER A 141 21.03 -8.11 4.35
C SER A 141 20.62 -6.69 3.93
N PRO A 142 19.31 -6.38 3.93
CA PRO A 142 18.82 -5.09 3.47
C PRO A 142 19.31 -3.96 4.39
N CYS A 143 20.03 -3.01 3.80
CA CYS A 143 20.59 -1.85 4.51
C CYS A 143 20.04 -0.54 3.94
N ALA A 144 19.36 0.23 4.79
CA ALA A 144 18.85 1.55 4.43
C ALA A 144 20.01 2.56 4.23
N GLY A 145 19.92 3.36 3.17
CA GLY A 145 20.83 4.48 2.88
C GLY A 145 22.02 4.14 1.99
N GLU A 146 22.20 2.88 1.61
CA GLU A 146 23.31 2.42 0.76
C GLU A 146 22.80 1.94 -0.62
N GLN A 147 23.64 2.10 -1.65
CA GLN A 147 23.33 1.58 -2.97
C GLN A 147 23.76 0.11 -3.04
N LEU A 148 22.78 -0.76 -3.26
CA LEU A 148 22.93 -2.21 -3.34
C LEU A 148 22.89 -2.66 -4.81
N SER A 149 23.72 -3.63 -5.15
CA SER A 149 23.73 -4.29 -6.45
C SER A 149 23.28 -5.74 -6.24
N LEU A 150 22.07 -6.06 -6.67
CA LEU A 150 21.39 -7.31 -6.40
C LEU A 150 21.24 -8.11 -7.70
N PRO A 151 21.90 -9.27 -7.85
CA PRO A 151 21.72 -10.12 -9.02
C PRO A 151 20.33 -10.78 -8.98
N LEU A 152 19.64 -10.82 -10.11
CA LEU A 152 18.35 -11.50 -10.26
C LEU A 152 18.14 -11.97 -11.69
N LEU A 153 18.03 -13.28 -11.90
CA LEU A 153 17.74 -13.90 -13.20
C LEU A 153 18.68 -13.44 -14.33
N GLY A 154 19.97 -13.26 -14.01
CA GLY A 154 20.99 -12.79 -14.95
C GLY A 154 21.03 -11.27 -15.16
N PHE A 155 20.18 -10.50 -14.46
CA PHE A 155 20.22 -9.04 -14.43
C PHE A 155 20.86 -8.54 -13.13
N LEU A 156 21.48 -7.36 -13.16
CA LEU A 156 22.01 -6.71 -11.96
C LEU A 156 21.13 -5.50 -11.60
N LEU A 157 20.31 -5.65 -10.57
CA LEU A 157 19.46 -4.60 -10.05
C LEU A 157 20.27 -3.66 -9.17
N ARG A 158 20.36 -2.38 -9.55
CA ARG A 158 20.97 -1.34 -8.71
C ARG A 158 19.87 -0.59 -7.98
N ILE A 159 19.72 -0.84 -6.69
CA ILE A 159 18.68 -0.23 -5.85
C ILE A 159 19.32 0.49 -4.65
N ARG A 160 18.63 1.49 -4.10
CA ARG A 160 19.00 2.11 -2.82
C ARG A 160 17.76 2.09 -1.94
N ILE A 161 17.86 1.44 -0.78
CA ILE A 161 16.77 1.45 0.20
C ILE A 161 16.78 2.83 0.87
N PRO A 162 15.67 3.59 0.89
CA PRO A 162 15.62 4.89 1.55
C PRO A 162 15.92 4.80 3.05
N CYS A 163 16.47 5.86 3.65
CA CYS A 163 16.84 5.96 5.07
C CYS A 163 16.31 7.23 5.75
N GLN A 164 16.45 7.31 7.08
CA GLN A 164 16.01 8.47 7.87
C GLN A 164 16.59 9.82 7.39
N ALA A 165 17.80 9.81 6.84
CA ALA A 165 18.47 11.00 6.33
C ALA A 165 17.97 11.45 4.95
N ASP A 166 17.26 10.58 4.22
CA ASP A 166 16.69 10.94 2.92
C ASP A 166 15.49 11.85 3.16
N LEU A 167 15.60 13.10 2.72
CA LEU A 167 14.45 13.99 2.64
C LEU A 167 13.35 13.31 1.82
N PRO A 168 12.05 13.46 2.15
CA PRO A 168 10.92 12.87 1.41
C PRO A 168 10.76 13.39 -0.04
N LEU A 169 11.80 14.03 -0.58
CA LEU A 169 11.85 14.84 -1.80
C LEU A 169 12.83 14.32 -2.85
N ASP A 170 13.55 13.21 -2.62
CA ASP A 170 14.54 12.80 -3.62
C ASP A 170 13.90 12.28 -4.93
N ARG A 171 14.53 12.67 -6.03
CA ARG A 171 13.95 12.87 -7.37
C ARG A 171 13.62 11.59 -8.14
N HIS A 172 13.80 10.41 -7.54
CA HIS A 172 13.89 9.16 -8.29
C HIS A 172 13.15 7.99 -7.62
N SER A 173 11.81 8.05 -7.56
CA SER A 173 10.96 6.84 -7.59
C SER A 173 9.49 7.21 -7.48
N VAL A 174 8.84 7.49 -8.60
CA VAL A 174 7.37 7.58 -8.68
C VAL A 174 6.94 6.61 -9.75
N HIS A 175 6.59 5.38 -9.36
CA HIS A 175 5.93 4.44 -10.25
C HIS A 175 4.41 4.58 -10.13
N GLU A 176 3.78 4.44 -11.29
CA GLU A 176 2.53 5.06 -11.71
C GLU A 176 1.26 4.49 -11.06
N ARG A 177 0.27 5.38 -10.88
CA ARG A 177 -1.22 5.22 -10.82
C ARG A 177 -1.84 4.15 -9.90
N LYS A 178 -1.10 3.23 -9.30
CA LYS A 178 -1.64 2.08 -8.54
C LYS A 178 -1.19 2.04 -7.08
N VAL A 179 -0.64 3.16 -6.60
CA VAL A 179 -0.17 3.39 -5.22
C VAL A 179 -0.97 4.57 -4.60
N PHE A 180 -2.18 4.82 -5.09
CA PHE A 180 -2.95 6.02 -4.75
C PHE A 180 -3.27 6.09 -3.25
N LEU A 181 -3.64 4.97 -2.62
CA LEU A 181 -3.96 4.95 -1.21
C LEU A 181 -2.73 5.18 -0.34
N ASP A 182 -1.59 4.55 -0.63
CA ASP A 182 -0.36 4.82 0.12
C ASP A 182 0.14 6.25 -0.12
N ALA A 183 -0.06 6.78 -1.33
CA ALA A 183 0.23 8.17 -1.61
C ALA A 183 -0.64 9.10 -0.73
N LEU A 184 -1.95 8.86 -0.65
CA LEU A 184 -2.87 9.61 0.23
C LEU A 184 -2.46 9.52 1.71
N VAL A 185 -2.16 8.32 2.18
CA VAL A 185 -1.69 8.08 3.56
C VAL A 185 -0.36 8.80 3.81
N SER A 186 0.54 8.84 2.82
CA SER A 186 1.82 9.54 2.95
C SER A 186 1.71 11.07 3.00
N LEU A 187 0.57 11.66 2.59
CA LEU A 187 0.40 13.11 2.56
C LEU A 187 0.38 13.73 3.96
N ILE A 188 -0.06 12.99 4.98
CA ILE A 188 -0.13 13.53 6.36
C ILE A 188 1.21 13.46 7.11
N THR A 189 2.30 13.12 6.43
CA THR A 189 3.67 13.15 6.99
C THR A 189 3.95 14.52 7.65
N PRO A 190 4.53 14.57 8.86
CA PRO A 190 5.19 13.50 9.61
C PRO A 190 4.27 12.63 10.48
N LEU A 191 2.95 12.87 10.48
CA LEU A 191 2.02 12.07 11.27
C LEU A 191 1.87 10.68 10.64
N LYS A 192 2.02 9.64 11.46
CA LYS A 192 1.72 8.27 11.05
C LYS A 192 0.22 8.07 11.01
N TYR A 193 -0.30 7.61 9.88
CA TYR A 193 -1.70 7.20 9.80
C TYR A 193 -1.92 5.98 10.72
N TYR A 194 -2.77 6.16 11.73
CA TYR A 194 -2.96 5.16 12.78
C TYR A 194 -4.05 4.12 12.44
N ASN A 195 -5.01 4.49 11.60
CA ASN A 195 -6.13 3.63 11.27
C ASN A 195 -5.77 2.62 10.17
N ASP A 196 -6.66 1.67 9.89
CA ASP A 196 -6.45 0.69 8.82
C ASP A 196 -6.70 1.33 7.44
N TYR A 197 -6.05 0.81 6.41
CA TYR A 197 -6.32 1.11 5.02
C TYR A 197 -6.09 -0.14 4.16
N ARG A 198 -6.89 -0.33 3.12
CA ARG A 198 -6.80 -1.47 2.21
C ARG A 198 -6.66 -0.93 0.78
N PRO A 199 -5.43 -0.92 0.22
CA PRO A 199 -5.19 -0.46 -1.15
C PRO A 199 -6.07 -1.15 -2.19
N PHE A 200 -6.37 -2.42 -1.92
CA PHE A 200 -7.22 -3.27 -2.72
C PHE A 200 -8.14 -4.06 -1.77
N PHE A 201 -9.45 -3.83 -1.87
CA PHE A 201 -10.48 -4.45 -1.06
C PHE A 201 -11.52 -5.11 -1.96
N THR A 202 -11.82 -6.38 -1.66
CA THR A 202 -12.65 -7.24 -2.51
C THR A 202 -13.90 -7.70 -1.79
N ILE A 203 -14.86 -8.24 -2.53
CA ILE A 203 -16.08 -8.82 -1.94
C ILE A 203 -15.80 -10.11 -1.15
N HIS A 204 -14.62 -10.69 -1.34
CA HIS A 204 -14.18 -11.92 -0.70
C HIS A 204 -13.46 -11.68 0.62
N ASP A 205 -13.13 -10.42 0.95
CA ASP A 205 -12.59 -10.07 2.26
C ASP A 205 -13.57 -10.45 3.37
N SER A 206 -13.03 -11.03 4.46
CA SER A 206 -13.83 -11.51 5.58
C SER A 206 -14.64 -10.39 6.26
N GLU A 207 -14.12 -9.17 6.24
CA GLU A 207 -14.70 -7.97 6.82
C GLU A 207 -15.79 -7.34 5.95
N PHE A 208 -15.98 -7.81 4.71
CA PHE A 208 -16.95 -7.22 3.77
C PHE A 208 -18.38 -7.17 4.31
N LYS A 209 -18.82 -8.25 4.96
CA LYS A 209 -20.17 -8.33 5.56
C LYS A 209 -20.37 -7.31 6.68
N GLU A 210 -19.32 -7.02 7.44
CA GLU A 210 -19.37 -6.02 8.51
C GLU A 210 -19.39 -4.61 7.93
N TYR A 211 -18.56 -4.36 6.91
CA TYR A 211 -18.37 -3.02 6.34
C TYR A 211 -19.55 -2.54 5.49
N SER A 212 -20.35 -3.48 4.96
CA SER A 212 -21.56 -3.19 4.19
C SER A 212 -22.85 -3.11 5.03
N ALA A 213 -22.78 -3.36 6.34
CA ALA A 213 -23.96 -3.40 7.20
C ALA A 213 -24.51 -1.98 7.51
N LYS A 214 -25.70 -1.66 6.98
CA LYS A 214 -26.35 -0.33 7.03
C LYS A 214 -26.83 0.16 8.42
N GLY A 215 -26.49 -0.55 9.51
CA GLY A 215 -26.94 -0.25 10.87
C GLY A 215 -25.83 0.10 11.86
N ARG A 216 -24.57 0.08 11.44
CA ARG A 216 -23.41 0.42 12.27
C ARG A 216 -22.71 1.64 11.70
N ALA A 217 -22.07 2.43 12.58
CA ALA A 217 -21.16 3.46 12.12
C ALA A 217 -20.04 2.80 11.31
N PRO A 218 -19.69 3.32 10.13
CA PRO A 218 -18.66 2.72 9.30
C PRO A 218 -17.32 2.74 10.07
N PRO A 219 -16.49 1.71 9.88
CA PRO A 219 -15.19 1.64 10.52
C PRO A 219 -14.31 2.80 10.05
N ARG A 220 -13.36 3.19 10.91
CA ARG A 220 -12.35 4.19 10.57
C ARG A 220 -11.30 3.51 9.67
N VAL A 221 -11.57 3.44 8.37
CA VAL A 221 -10.71 2.77 7.39
C VAL A 221 -10.80 3.49 6.04
N ILE A 222 -9.71 3.43 5.27
CA ILE A 222 -9.69 3.86 3.85
C ILE A 222 -9.70 2.62 2.97
N LEU A 223 -10.68 2.48 2.09
CA LEU A 223 -10.82 1.35 1.18
C LEU A 223 -10.56 1.77 -0.27
N GLY A 224 -9.68 1.03 -0.94
CA GLY A 224 -9.44 1.12 -2.37
C GLY A 224 -10.20 0.00 -3.05
N VAL A 225 -11.18 0.37 -3.88
CA VAL A 225 -12.04 -0.58 -4.58
C VAL A 225 -12.01 -0.28 -6.07
N THR A 226 -11.96 -1.31 -6.89
CA THR A 226 -12.01 -1.19 -8.36
C THR A 226 -13.39 -1.56 -8.92
N ASN A 227 -14.16 -2.38 -8.20
CA ASN A 227 -15.45 -2.85 -8.66
C ASN A 227 -16.57 -1.81 -8.40
N PRO A 228 -17.32 -1.37 -9.43
CA PRO A 228 -18.44 -0.44 -9.27
C PRO A 228 -19.55 -0.93 -8.33
N PHE A 229 -19.64 -2.24 -8.06
CA PHE A 229 -20.57 -2.81 -7.09
C PHE A 229 -20.48 -2.14 -5.71
N PHE A 230 -19.27 -1.79 -5.27
CA PHE A 230 -19.04 -1.14 -3.97
C PHE A 230 -19.74 0.21 -3.82
N ILE A 231 -20.05 0.88 -4.93
CA ILE A 231 -20.77 2.15 -4.92
C ILE A 231 -22.16 1.99 -4.29
N LYS A 232 -22.85 0.87 -4.57
CA LYS A 232 -24.14 0.54 -3.94
C LYS A 232 -23.95 -0.04 -2.55
N ALA A 233 -22.97 -0.93 -2.38
CA ALA A 233 -22.76 -1.63 -1.13
C ALA A 233 -22.36 -0.70 0.03
N LEU A 234 -21.61 0.37 -0.29
CA LEU A 234 -21.07 1.32 0.67
C LEU A 234 -21.68 2.73 0.51
N ASP A 235 -22.92 2.81 0.01
CA ASP A 235 -23.65 4.08 -0.24
C ASP A 235 -23.84 4.95 1.01
N HIS A 236 -23.87 4.32 2.18
CA HIS A 236 -24.03 4.93 3.50
C HIS A 236 -22.73 5.53 4.05
N TRP A 237 -21.60 5.35 3.37
CA TRP A 237 -20.31 5.84 3.84
C TRP A 237 -20.22 7.36 3.70
N PRO A 238 -19.63 8.05 4.69
CA PRO A 238 -19.66 9.51 4.75
C PRO A 238 -18.77 10.20 3.69
N HIS A 239 -17.79 9.47 3.16
CA HIS A 239 -16.80 9.96 2.22
C HIS A 239 -16.63 8.96 1.09
N ILE A 240 -16.86 9.40 -0.14
CA ILE A 240 -16.62 8.62 -1.36
C ILE A 240 -15.77 9.47 -2.30
N LEU A 241 -14.61 8.96 -2.67
CA LEU A 241 -13.73 9.58 -3.67
C LEU A 241 -13.72 8.72 -4.92
N LYS A 242 -14.34 9.21 -5.99
CA LYS A 242 -14.31 8.54 -7.30
C LYS A 242 -13.19 9.12 -8.14
N VAL A 243 -12.16 8.31 -8.41
CA VAL A 243 -11.11 8.64 -9.37
C VAL A 243 -11.64 8.31 -10.76
N GLY A 244 -11.59 9.28 -11.68
CA GLY A 244 -11.98 9.07 -13.07
C GLY A 244 -10.82 8.59 -13.90
N ASP A 245 -11.12 7.87 -14.98
CA ASP A 245 -10.16 7.69 -16.05
C ASP A 245 -9.90 9.07 -16.69
N THR A 246 -8.64 9.46 -16.81
CA THR A 246 -8.24 10.57 -17.67
C THR A 246 -8.55 10.18 -19.11
N VAL A 247 -9.80 10.35 -19.50
CA VAL A 247 -10.16 10.43 -20.91
C VAL A 247 -9.64 11.79 -21.35
N GLU A 248 -8.61 11.78 -22.20
CA GLU A 248 -8.20 12.95 -22.96
C GLU A 248 -9.43 13.50 -23.66
N SER A 249 -10.06 14.50 -23.03
CA SER A 249 -11.21 15.16 -23.60
C SER A 249 -10.63 16.13 -24.61
N THR A 250 -10.68 15.77 -25.89
CA THR A 250 -10.30 16.64 -27.02
C THR A 250 -11.21 17.86 -27.20
N ASP A 251 -12.10 18.15 -26.24
CA ASP A 251 -12.98 19.32 -26.29
C ASP A 251 -12.52 20.40 -25.30
N GLY A 252 -11.86 21.41 -25.87
CA GLY A 252 -11.40 22.62 -25.21
C GLY A 252 -12.52 23.54 -24.74
N HIS A 253 -13.27 23.12 -23.73
CA HIS A 253 -14.07 24.04 -22.93
C HIS A 253 -13.71 23.94 -21.44
N ASP A 254 -13.12 25.05 -20.97
CA ASP A 254 -12.75 25.38 -19.60
C ASP A 254 -14.00 25.45 -18.69
N ARG A 255 -14.68 24.31 -18.49
CA ARG A 255 -15.74 24.18 -17.49
C ARG A 255 -15.06 23.95 -16.14
N GLN A 256 -15.17 24.94 -15.25
CA GLN A 256 -14.84 24.79 -13.82
C GLN A 256 -15.58 23.57 -13.26
N GLU A 257 -14.93 22.41 -13.23
CA GLU A 257 -15.50 21.22 -12.63
C GLU A 257 -15.63 21.46 -11.12
N LYS A 258 -16.87 21.42 -10.64
CA LYS A 258 -17.16 21.42 -9.20
C LYS A 258 -16.54 20.16 -8.60
N THR A 259 -15.46 20.33 -7.85
CA THR A 259 -14.73 19.22 -7.19
C THR A 259 -15.55 18.49 -6.13
N ARG A 260 -16.61 19.15 -5.61
CA ARG A 260 -17.56 18.61 -4.64
C ARG A 260 -18.91 18.49 -5.31
N ARG A 261 -19.52 17.31 -5.18
CA ARG A 261 -20.80 16.99 -5.79
C ARG A 261 -21.75 16.48 -4.73
N HIS A 262 -23.04 16.75 -4.93
CA HIS A 262 -24.09 16.12 -4.15
C HIS A 262 -24.16 14.64 -4.54
N TRP A 263 -24.38 13.76 -3.56
CA TRP A 263 -24.51 12.33 -3.82
C TRP A 263 -25.95 12.04 -4.26
N ASP A 264 -26.13 11.66 -5.52
CA ASP A 264 -27.46 11.42 -6.11
C ASP A 264 -27.86 9.93 -6.13
N GLY A 265 -27.08 9.06 -5.48
CA GLY A 265 -27.39 7.63 -5.34
C GLY A 265 -27.32 6.79 -6.63
N ARG A 266 -26.96 7.38 -7.78
CA ARG A 266 -26.88 6.67 -9.07
C ARG A 266 -25.48 6.13 -9.34
N THR A 267 -25.41 4.83 -9.63
CA THR A 267 -24.18 4.02 -9.66
C THR A 267 -23.32 4.15 -10.92
N LEU A 268 -23.93 4.24 -12.11
CA LEU A 268 -23.19 4.16 -13.38
C LEU A 268 -22.67 5.53 -13.86
N ASP A 269 -23.42 6.61 -13.64
CA ASP A 269 -23.16 7.91 -14.26
C ASP A 269 -22.53 8.96 -13.32
N THR A 270 -22.14 8.56 -12.11
CA THR A 270 -21.50 9.48 -11.16
C THR A 270 -20.14 9.91 -11.73
N LYS A 271 -19.93 11.19 -12.05
CA LYS A 271 -18.61 11.62 -12.56
C LYS A 271 -17.56 11.59 -11.44
N ALA A 272 -16.29 11.64 -11.84
CA ALA A 272 -15.18 11.71 -10.89
C ALA A 272 -15.31 12.91 -9.93
N GLY A 273 -14.88 12.73 -8.68
CA GLY A 273 -14.92 13.77 -7.66
C GLY A 273 -15.04 13.25 -6.22
N LEU A 274 -15.00 14.20 -5.28
CA LEU A 274 -15.18 13.95 -3.86
C LEU A 274 -16.64 14.18 -3.44
N TYR A 275 -17.24 13.16 -2.86
CA TYR A 275 -18.57 13.16 -2.27
C TYR A 275 -18.41 13.06 -0.76
N THR A 276 -18.89 14.07 -0.02
CA THR A 276 -18.78 14.11 1.43
C THR A 276 -20.00 14.78 2.05
N HIS A 277 -20.55 14.14 3.08
CA HIS A 277 -21.64 14.67 3.89
C HIS A 277 -21.17 15.83 4.80
N PHE A 278 -19.88 15.86 5.13
CA PHE A 278 -19.33 16.86 6.05
C PHE A 278 -19.11 18.23 5.40
N LYS A 279 -19.24 19.28 6.23
CA LYS A 279 -18.84 20.64 5.87
C LYS A 279 -17.32 20.75 5.87
N THR A 280 -16.75 21.22 4.77
CA THR A 280 -15.31 21.44 4.64
C THR A 280 -14.91 22.75 5.32
N PHE A 281 -13.91 22.68 6.18
CA PHE A 281 -13.32 23.87 6.83
C PHE A 281 -12.02 24.33 6.18
N LEU A 282 -11.49 23.55 5.25
CA LEU A 282 -10.29 23.88 4.48
C LEU A 282 -10.66 24.46 3.12
N ASN A 283 -10.02 25.56 2.77
CA ASN A 283 -10.15 26.19 1.46
C ASN A 283 -9.15 25.58 0.47
N LYS A 284 -9.53 25.52 -0.81
CA LYS A 284 -8.65 25.03 -1.86
C LYS A 284 -7.53 26.03 -2.13
N ASP A 285 -6.29 25.55 -2.18
CA ASP A 285 -5.19 26.33 -2.71
C ASP A 285 -5.21 26.28 -4.25
N LYS A 286 -5.77 27.34 -4.85
CA LYS A 286 -5.84 27.50 -6.31
C LYS A 286 -4.44 27.58 -6.95
N SER A 287 -3.43 28.03 -6.22
CA SER A 287 -2.07 28.16 -6.74
C SER A 287 -1.41 26.78 -6.89
N VAL A 288 -1.59 25.91 -5.88
CA VAL A 288 -1.09 24.53 -5.90
C VAL A 288 -1.84 23.72 -6.95
N ALA A 289 -3.17 23.85 -7.02
CA ALA A 289 -3.98 23.18 -8.06
C ALA A 289 -3.51 23.53 -9.48
N LYS A 290 -3.24 24.81 -9.77
CA LYS A 290 -2.69 25.24 -11.06
C LYS A 290 -1.29 24.69 -11.34
N LYS A 291 -0.43 24.55 -10.32
CA LYS A 291 0.91 23.96 -10.46
C LYS A 291 0.84 22.45 -10.74
N LEU A 292 -0.10 21.74 -10.12
CA LEU A 292 -0.32 20.31 -10.35
C LEU A 292 -0.84 20.02 -11.75
N LEU A 293 -1.74 20.85 -12.27
CA LEU A 293 -2.23 20.75 -13.65
C LEU A 293 -1.15 21.01 -14.71
N LYS A 294 -0.08 21.74 -14.36
CA LYS A 294 1.06 22.01 -15.24
C LYS A 294 2.14 20.92 -15.23
N GLY A 295 1.87 19.77 -14.61
CA GLY A 295 2.69 18.56 -14.78
C GLY A 295 3.87 18.39 -13.83
N VAL A 296 3.93 19.09 -12.68
CA VAL A 296 4.98 18.83 -11.68
C VAL A 296 4.47 17.90 -10.59
N GLN A 297 5.10 16.72 -10.58
CA GLN A 297 4.60 15.43 -10.10
C GLN A 297 5.00 15.18 -8.64
N CYS A 298 4.04 14.82 -7.77
CA CYS A 298 4.17 14.37 -6.37
C CYS A 298 4.92 15.26 -5.34
N ASN A 299 6.08 15.82 -5.64
CA ASN A 299 6.92 16.53 -4.66
C ASN A 299 6.32 17.86 -4.20
N ILE A 300 5.68 18.61 -5.10
CA ILE A 300 4.96 19.84 -4.73
C ILE A 300 3.78 19.51 -3.79
N LEU A 301 3.06 18.43 -4.08
CA LEU A 301 1.94 17.98 -3.28
C LEU A 301 2.41 17.57 -1.88
N ARG A 302 3.44 16.72 -1.79
CA ARG A 302 4.02 16.28 -0.52
C ARG A 302 4.56 17.44 0.30
N ARG A 303 5.29 18.38 -0.32
CA ARG A 303 5.81 19.57 0.39
C ARG A 303 4.69 20.45 0.94
N HIS A 304 3.65 20.71 0.13
CA HIS A 304 2.51 21.51 0.57
C HIS A 304 1.82 20.89 1.78
N PHE A 305 1.53 19.58 1.74
CA PHE A 305 0.89 18.89 2.85
C PHE A 305 1.80 18.73 4.07
N LEU A 306 3.13 18.63 3.88
CA LEU A 306 4.10 18.65 4.98
C LEU A 306 4.05 19.98 5.73
N GLU A 307 4.15 21.10 4.99
CA GLU A 307 4.08 22.46 5.57
C GLU A 307 2.73 22.71 6.26
N LEU A 308 1.63 22.21 5.68
CA LEU A 308 0.29 22.29 6.25
C LEU A 308 0.19 21.48 7.55
N THR A 309 0.71 20.25 7.56
CA THR A 309 0.69 19.36 8.74
C THR A 309 1.53 19.98 9.86
N GLN A 310 2.72 20.49 9.56
CA GLN A 310 3.55 21.20 10.54
C GLN A 310 2.83 22.43 11.10
N SER A 311 2.23 23.26 10.24
CA SER A 311 1.48 24.45 10.67
C SER A 311 0.31 24.10 11.59
N PHE A 312 -0.36 22.99 11.33
CA PHE A 312 -1.43 22.46 12.19
C PHE A 312 -0.90 21.97 13.55
N MET A 313 0.28 21.36 13.59
CA MET A 313 0.88 20.82 14.81
C MET A 313 1.44 21.90 15.75
N ILE A 314 1.97 23.01 15.22
CA ILE A 314 2.62 24.07 16.02
C ILE A 314 1.77 24.53 17.23
N PRO A 315 0.47 24.86 17.09
CA PRO A 315 -0.35 25.26 18.24
C PRO A 315 -0.53 24.15 19.27
N LEU A 316 -0.67 22.89 18.82
CA LEU A 316 -0.82 21.72 19.69
C LEU A 316 0.46 21.46 20.48
N GLU A 317 1.62 21.52 19.82
CA GLU A 317 2.93 21.38 20.45
C GLU A 317 3.15 22.45 21.52
N ARG A 318 2.80 23.71 21.23
CA ARG A 318 2.87 24.81 22.20
C ARG A 318 1.96 24.59 23.39
N TYR A 319 0.72 24.15 23.15
CA TYR A 319 -0.23 23.84 24.22
C TYR A 319 0.26 22.69 25.11
N LEU A 320 0.68 21.57 24.52
CA LEU A 320 1.22 20.43 25.26
C LEU A 320 2.49 20.81 26.03
N SER A 321 3.37 21.61 25.43
CA SER A 321 4.57 22.12 26.10
C SER A 321 4.22 23.03 27.29
N SER A 322 3.13 23.80 27.23
CA SER A 322 2.66 24.63 28.34
C SER A 322 2.08 23.81 29.50
N LEU A 323 1.64 22.58 29.24
CA LEU A 323 1.20 21.64 30.27
C LEU A 323 2.38 20.88 30.91
N MET A 324 3.57 20.93 30.30
CA MET A 324 4.74 20.27 30.86
C MET A 324 5.32 21.09 32.01
N PRO A 325 5.60 20.48 33.18
CA PRO A 325 6.31 21.17 34.24
C PRO A 325 7.71 21.56 33.75
N LEU A 326 8.18 22.74 34.15
CA LEU A 326 9.51 23.22 33.80
C LEU A 326 10.56 22.21 34.28
N LYS A 327 11.60 21.94 33.46
CA LYS A 327 12.69 21.01 33.76
C LYS A 327 13.33 21.20 35.15
N LYS A 328 13.25 22.42 35.72
CA LYS A 328 13.74 22.76 37.06
C LYS A 328 12.90 22.17 38.21
N GLU A 329 11.66 21.75 37.97
CA GLU A 329 10.76 21.16 38.98
C GLU A 329 10.68 19.63 38.90
N MET A 330 11.30 19.03 37.86
CA MET A 330 11.40 17.58 37.71
C MET A 330 12.52 17.04 38.60
N SER A 331 12.22 16.65 39.84
CA SER A 331 13.19 15.95 40.69
C SER A 331 13.42 14.52 40.14
N PRO A 332 14.68 14.04 40.02
CA PRO A 332 14.98 12.69 39.53
C PRO A 332 14.45 11.55 40.43
N PHE A 333 13.96 11.87 41.64
CA PHE A 333 13.46 10.91 42.63
C PHE A 333 11.92 10.90 42.79
N LYS A 334 11.19 11.77 42.09
CA LYS A 334 9.71 11.68 42.01
C LYS A 334 9.34 11.04 40.69
N VAL A 335 9.22 9.72 40.71
CA VAL A 335 8.62 8.97 39.59
C VAL A 335 7.14 9.34 39.51
N ARG A 336 6.81 10.33 38.69
CA ARG A 336 5.50 10.40 38.05
C ARG A 336 5.70 10.07 36.59
N SER A 337 5.43 8.82 36.25
CA SER A 337 5.41 8.33 34.87
C SER A 337 4.25 9.01 34.15
N TYR A 338 4.51 10.14 33.51
CA TYR A 338 3.59 10.71 32.53
C TYR A 338 3.98 10.15 31.16
N LEU A 339 3.37 9.03 30.79
CA LEU A 339 3.36 8.53 29.43
C LEU A 339 2.06 9.03 28.79
N PHE A 340 2.16 9.94 27.82
CA PHE A 340 1.05 10.27 26.94
C PHE A 340 1.52 10.06 25.50
N ILE A 341 0.77 9.20 24.79
CA ILE A 341 0.99 8.74 23.40
C ILE A 341 0.82 9.90 22.43
#